data_AF-A0A848RKQ7-F1
#
_entry.id   AF-A0A848RKQ7-F1
#
_cell.length_a   1.000
_cell.length_b   1.000
_cell.length_c   1.000
_cell.angle_alpha   90.00
_cell.angle_beta   90.00
_cell.angle_gamma   90.00
#
_symmetry.space_group_name_H-M   'P 1'
#
loop_
_entity.id
_entity.type
_entity.pdbx_description
1 polymer ?
#
loop_
_entity_poly.entity_id
_entity_poly.type
_entity_poly.pdbx_seq_one_letter_code
_entity_poly.pdbx_strand_id
1 'polypeptide(L)'
;MRASSRATPYECFANVSIIEFGLNTNIEKEDEIIDTKVDTDWANGLIKKLEDDSTILKSLSLKFNDICYVSGDRLKNPYFTNRGNLKESTEEIKESSIRFTNLVGLVKDKSKDFIKYNDLFYFIF
;
A
#
# COMPACT_ATOMS: atom_id res chain seq x y z
N MET A 1 13.86 17.24 26.27
CA MET A 1 12.43 17.58 26.45
C MET A 1 11.52 16.50 25.87
N ARG A 2 11.53 16.17 24.56
CA ARG A 2 10.64 15.13 23.99
C ARG A 2 10.73 13.76 24.70
N ALA A 3 11.94 13.19 24.79
CA ALA A 3 12.20 11.90 25.44
C ALA A 3 11.78 11.82 26.93
N SER A 4 11.72 12.97 27.60
CA SER A 4 11.57 13.05 29.05
C SER A 4 10.21 13.54 29.50
N SER A 5 9.40 14.11 28.59
CA SER A 5 8.14 14.79 28.97
C SER A 5 6.97 14.57 28.02
N ARG A 6 7.14 13.84 26.91
CA ARG A 6 6.05 13.57 25.97
C ARG A 6 5.76 12.07 25.92
N ALA A 7 4.54 11.68 26.30
CA ALA A 7 4.06 10.30 26.23
C ALA A 7 3.54 9.90 24.84
N THR A 8 3.63 10.76 23.82
CA THR A 8 3.20 10.41 22.45
C THR A 8 4.14 9.36 21.87
N PRO A 9 3.66 8.16 21.50
CA PRO A 9 4.50 7.11 20.92
C PRO A 9 5.22 7.62 19.68
N TYR A 10 6.55 7.58 19.71
CA TYR A 10 7.39 8.00 18.59
C TYR A 10 8.79 7.44 18.76
N GLU A 11 9.18 6.54 17.86
CA GLU A 11 10.48 5.84 17.89
C GLU A 11 10.77 5.30 19.31
N CYS A 12 12.01 5.43 19.79
CA CYS A 12 12.43 4.97 21.12
C CYS A 12 12.23 6.03 22.23
N PHE A 13 11.37 7.03 22.02
CA PHE A 13 11.15 8.11 23.00
C PHE A 13 9.97 7.86 23.94
N ALA A 14 9.04 6.98 23.57
CA ALA A 14 7.88 6.63 24.36
C ALA A 14 7.31 5.27 23.90
N ASN A 15 6.87 4.46 24.86
CA ASN A 15 6.41 3.09 24.63
C ASN A 15 4.90 2.98 24.72
N VAL A 16 4.38 1.86 24.22
CA VAL A 16 2.96 1.49 24.28
C VAL A 16 2.83 0.18 25.04
N SER A 17 1.81 0.08 25.88
CA SER A 17 1.46 -1.15 26.59
C SER A 17 -0.05 -1.25 26.75
N ILE A 18 -0.52 -2.45 27.07
CA ILE A 18 -1.92 -2.73 27.40
C ILE A 18 -2.07 -2.58 28.92
N ILE A 19 -3.24 -2.10 29.36
CA ILE A 19 -3.60 -2.04 30.77
C ILE A 19 -4.88 -2.83 31.03
N GLU A 20 -5.04 -3.31 32.25
CA GLU A 20 -6.23 -4.00 32.73
C GLU A 20 -6.83 -3.27 33.93
N PHE A 21 -8.16 -3.30 34.06
CA PHE A 21 -8.85 -2.74 35.23
C PHE A 21 -8.85 -3.76 36.37
N GLY A 22 -8.40 -3.33 37.54
CA GLY A 22 -8.37 -4.15 38.76
C GLY A 22 -8.85 -3.37 39.98
N LEU A 23 -8.95 -4.07 41.11
CA LEU A 23 -9.32 -3.48 42.40
C LEU A 23 -8.23 -2.59 42.99
N ASN A 24 -6.97 -2.86 42.63
CA ASN A 24 -5.80 -2.14 43.10
C ASN A 24 -4.95 -1.66 41.92
N THR A 25 -4.26 -0.53 42.10
CA THR A 25 -3.30 -0.02 41.12
C THR A 25 -1.96 -0.72 41.29
N ASN A 26 -1.46 -1.35 40.24
CA ASN A 26 -0.08 -1.85 40.16
C ASN A 26 0.61 -1.24 38.93
N ILE A 27 1.87 -0.84 39.07
CA ILE A 27 2.67 -0.26 37.99
C ILE A 27 3.99 -1.00 37.97
N GLU A 28 4.20 -1.77 36.91
CA GLU A 28 5.42 -2.53 36.68
C GLU A 28 6.04 -2.12 35.36
N LYS A 29 7.36 -2.11 35.31
CA LYS A 29 8.11 -1.91 34.07
C LYS A 29 8.56 -3.28 33.59
N GLU A 30 8.03 -3.69 32.44
CA GLU A 30 8.44 -4.91 31.75
C GLU A 30 9.62 -4.66 30.80
N ASP A 31 10.16 -5.76 30.25
CA ASP A 31 11.16 -5.71 29.19
C ASP A 31 10.58 -5.08 27.92
N GLU A 32 11.42 -4.30 27.24
CA GLU A 32 11.03 -3.59 26.03
C GLU A 32 11.27 -4.45 24.79
N ILE A 33 10.24 -4.57 23.94
CA ILE A 33 10.37 -5.16 22.61
C ILE A 33 10.45 -4.03 21.59
N ILE A 34 11.55 -3.97 20.86
CA ILE A 34 11.74 -3.01 19.76
C ILE A 34 11.27 -3.65 18.46
N ASP A 35 10.10 -3.24 17.97
CA ASP A 35 9.63 -3.60 16.63
C ASP A 35 10.16 -2.60 15.59
N THR A 36 10.90 -3.09 14.60
CA THR A 36 11.53 -2.26 13.57
C THR A 36 10.96 -2.55 12.21
N LYS A 37 10.50 -1.50 11.52
CA LYS A 37 10.00 -1.58 10.14
C LYS A 37 10.84 -0.73 9.21
N VAL A 38 10.92 -1.16 7.95
CA VAL A 38 11.50 -0.35 6.88
C VAL A 38 10.63 0.89 6.66
N ASP A 39 11.28 2.02 6.34
CA ASP A 39 10.57 3.23 5.95
C ASP A 39 9.64 2.96 4.75
N THR A 40 8.40 3.43 4.85
CA THR A 40 7.37 3.11 3.85
C THR A 40 7.63 3.80 2.52
N ASP A 41 8.11 5.05 2.53
CA ASP A 41 8.46 5.76 1.28
C ASP A 41 9.63 5.08 0.57
N TRP A 42 10.67 4.70 1.32
CA TRP A 42 11.80 3.95 0.79
C TRP A 42 11.38 2.60 0.20
N ALA A 43 10.58 1.82 0.92
CA ALA A 43 10.10 0.51 0.47
C ALA A 43 9.25 0.64 -0.80
N ASN A 44 8.37 1.63 -0.86
CA ASN A 44 7.58 1.95 -2.05
C ASN A 44 8.45 2.35 -3.25
N GLY A 45 9.51 3.12 -3.01
CA GLY A 45 10.50 3.47 -4.04
C GLY A 45 11.21 2.23 -4.62
N LEU A 46 11.49 1.22 -3.80
CA LEU A 46 12.02 -0.06 -4.27
C LEU A 46 10.98 -0.86 -5.06
N ILE A 47 9.76 -1.01 -4.53
CA ILE A 47 8.66 -1.73 -5.19
C ILE A 47 8.41 -1.15 -6.58
N LYS A 48 8.34 0.19 -6.69
CA LYS A 48 8.19 0.90 -7.97
C LYS A 48 9.27 0.50 -8.98
N LYS A 49 10.54 0.47 -8.57
CA LYS A 49 11.66 0.06 -9.45
C LYS A 49 11.51 -1.39 -9.92
N LEU A 50 11.05 -2.29 -9.05
CA LEU A 50 10.82 -3.70 -9.39
C LEU A 50 9.67 -3.87 -10.37
N GLU A 51 8.57 -3.12 -10.19
CA GLU A 51 7.42 -3.14 -11.10
C GLU A 51 7.72 -2.51 -12.47
N ASP A 52 8.61 -1.52 -12.52
CA ASP A 52 9.04 -0.88 -13.77
C ASP A 52 10.01 -1.77 -14.59
N ASP A 53 10.65 -2.77 -13.96
CA ASP A 53 11.43 -3.79 -14.66
C ASP A 53 10.51 -4.84 -15.30
N SER A 54 10.45 -4.85 -16.63
CA SER A 54 9.60 -5.76 -17.39
C SER A 54 9.87 -7.25 -17.14
N THR A 55 11.10 -7.62 -16.77
CA THR A 55 11.48 -9.01 -16.48
C THR A 55 10.86 -9.46 -15.17
N ILE A 56 10.94 -8.59 -14.16
CA ILE A 56 10.37 -8.84 -12.84
C ILE A 56 8.86 -8.79 -12.91
N LEU A 57 8.27 -7.77 -13.56
CA LEU A 57 6.83 -7.62 -13.74
C LEU A 57 6.16 -8.89 -14.28
N LYS A 58 6.78 -9.56 -15.26
CA LYS A 58 6.29 -10.81 -15.86
C LYS A 58 6.26 -12.00 -14.91
N SER A 59 7.02 -11.94 -13.80
CA SER A 59 7.03 -12.97 -12.76
C SER A 59 6.01 -12.73 -11.64
N LEU A 60 5.44 -11.52 -11.58
CA LEU A 60 4.52 -11.10 -10.53
C LEU A 60 3.11 -11.68 -10.74
N SER A 61 2.38 -11.75 -9.63
CA SER A 61 0.93 -11.89 -9.65
C SER A 61 0.29 -10.51 -9.59
N LEU A 62 -0.68 -10.24 -10.44
CA LEU A 62 -1.39 -8.97 -10.54
C LEU A 62 -2.82 -9.12 -10.01
N LYS A 63 -3.36 -8.05 -9.44
CA LYS A 63 -4.77 -7.95 -9.04
C LYS A 63 -5.32 -6.61 -9.52
N PHE A 64 -6.59 -6.59 -9.91
CA PHE A 64 -7.29 -5.36 -10.20
C PHE A 64 -7.41 -4.48 -8.96
N ASN A 65 -7.31 -3.16 -9.14
CA ASN A 65 -7.43 -2.22 -8.03
C ASN A 65 -8.91 -2.05 -7.64
N ASP A 66 -9.26 -2.48 -6.42
CA ASP A 66 -10.65 -2.57 -5.94
C ASP A 66 -11.34 -1.20 -5.76
N ILE A 67 -10.58 -0.10 -5.63
CA ILE A 67 -11.17 1.25 -5.56
C ILE A 67 -11.65 1.76 -6.93
N CYS A 68 -11.27 1.09 -8.02
CA CYS A 68 -11.67 1.50 -9.36
C CYS A 68 -13.13 1.13 -9.64
N TYR A 69 -13.91 2.09 -10.16
CA TYR A 69 -15.33 1.90 -10.47
C TYR A 69 -15.67 2.31 -11.90
N VAL A 70 -16.77 1.76 -12.44
CA VAL A 70 -17.26 2.09 -13.78
C VAL A 70 -18.32 3.18 -13.66
N SER A 71 -18.20 4.22 -14.49
CA SER A 71 -19.12 5.36 -14.55
C SER A 71 -19.37 5.69 -16.03
N GLY A 72 -20.51 5.24 -16.56
CA GLY A 72 -20.81 5.36 -17.99
C GLY A 72 -19.85 4.52 -18.83
N ASP A 73 -19.17 5.14 -19.79
CA ASP A 73 -18.18 4.52 -20.67
C ASP A 73 -16.75 4.59 -20.12
N ARG A 74 -16.57 4.95 -18.85
CA ARG A 74 -15.24 5.13 -18.23
C ARG A 74 -15.03 4.25 -17.01
N LEU A 75 -13.82 3.74 -16.87
CA LEU A 75 -13.27 3.21 -15.62
C LEU A 75 -12.53 4.35 -14.91
N LYS A 76 -12.85 4.58 -13.64
CA LYS A 76 -12.28 5.65 -12.82
C LYS A 76 -11.50 5.06 -11.66
N ASN A 77 -10.30 5.57 -11.44
CA ASN A 77 -9.55 5.41 -10.20
C ASN A 77 -9.65 6.73 -9.42
N PRO A 78 -10.46 6.80 -8.35
CA PRO A 78 -10.74 8.05 -7.64
C PRO A 78 -9.53 8.58 -6.87
N TYR A 79 -8.56 7.73 -6.55
CA TYR A 79 -7.36 8.12 -5.83
C TYR A 79 -6.17 7.32 -6.32
N PHE A 80 -5.20 8.01 -6.90
CA PHE A 80 -3.95 7.39 -7.32
C PHE A 80 -2.85 7.72 -6.29
N THR A 81 -2.34 6.69 -5.62
CA THR A 81 -1.31 6.83 -4.57
C THR A 81 0.04 7.32 -5.11
N ASN A 82 0.22 7.43 -6.42
CA ASN A 82 1.51 7.66 -7.08
C ASN A 82 2.58 6.66 -6.61
N ARG A 83 2.13 5.42 -6.31
CA ARG A 83 2.92 4.34 -5.72
C ARG A 83 3.61 4.71 -4.41
N GLY A 84 3.08 5.70 -3.67
CA GLY A 84 3.58 6.12 -2.36
C GLY A 84 5.04 6.59 -2.34
N ASN A 85 5.57 7.01 -3.49
CA ASN A 85 6.93 7.51 -3.67
C ASN A 85 6.97 8.60 -4.76
N LEU A 86 6.24 9.70 -4.51
CA LEU A 86 6.24 10.87 -5.37
C LEU A 86 7.46 11.74 -5.03
N LYS A 87 8.26 12.11 -6.05
CA LYS A 87 9.38 13.05 -5.86
C LYS A 87 8.88 14.48 -6.05
N GLU A 88 9.51 15.44 -5.40
CA GLU A 88 9.15 16.86 -5.50
C GLU A 88 9.12 17.41 -6.94
N SER A 89 9.88 16.80 -7.85
CA SER A 89 9.95 17.19 -9.26
C SER A 89 8.94 16.49 -10.18
N THR A 90 8.12 15.58 -9.66
CA THR A 90 7.15 14.82 -10.46
C THR A 90 5.73 15.31 -10.26
N GLU A 91 4.98 15.47 -11.36
CA GLU A 91 3.57 15.83 -11.30
C GLU A 91 2.75 14.74 -10.59
N GLU A 92 1.94 15.16 -9.62
CA GLU A 92 1.03 14.29 -8.89
C GLU A 92 -0.18 13.94 -9.76
N ILE A 93 -0.40 12.64 -10.01
CA ILE A 93 -1.66 12.17 -10.56
C ILE A 93 -2.63 12.01 -9.39
N LYS A 94 -3.68 12.84 -9.35
CA LYS A 94 -4.70 12.79 -8.28
C LYS A 94 -5.74 11.71 -8.53
N GLU A 95 -6.23 11.66 -9.75
CA GLU A 95 -7.19 10.68 -10.23
C GLU A 95 -6.81 10.20 -11.63
N SER A 96 -7.30 9.03 -12.01
CA SER A 96 -7.11 8.49 -13.36
C SER A 96 -8.42 8.00 -13.92
N SER A 97 -8.63 8.20 -15.22
CA SER A 97 -9.81 7.71 -15.91
C SER A 97 -9.51 7.25 -17.32
N ILE A 98 -9.86 6.01 -17.62
CA ILE A 98 -9.70 5.40 -18.95
C ILE A 98 -11.04 4.98 -19.53
N ARG A 99 -11.11 4.80 -20.85
CA ARG A 99 -12.30 4.24 -21.50
C ARG A 99 -12.51 2.79 -21.05
N PHE A 100 -13.74 2.45 -20.68
CA PHE A 100 -14.12 1.10 -20.31
C PHE A 100 -14.50 0.31 -21.57
N THR A 101 -13.51 -0.37 -22.15
CA THR A 101 -13.69 -1.25 -23.31
C THR A 101 -13.93 -2.70 -22.86
N ASN A 102 -14.38 -3.56 -23.78
CA ASN A 102 -14.55 -4.99 -23.51
C ASN A 102 -13.25 -5.65 -23.02
N LEU A 103 -12.09 -5.23 -23.55
CA LEU A 103 -10.79 -5.71 -23.09
C LEU A 103 -10.50 -5.31 -21.64
N VAL A 104 -10.79 -4.05 -21.27
CA VAL A 104 -10.63 -3.59 -19.88
C VAL A 104 -11.58 -4.35 -18.94
N GLY A 105 -12.81 -4.61 -19.38
CA GLY A 105 -13.76 -5.47 -18.67
C GLY A 105 -13.23 -6.88 -18.45
N LEU A 106 -12.69 -7.50 -19.49
CA LEU A 106 -12.09 -8.84 -19.42
C LEU A 106 -10.92 -8.88 -18.43
N VAL A 107 -10.00 -7.92 -18.50
CA VAL A 107 -8.87 -7.81 -17.56
C VAL A 107 -9.39 -7.66 -16.13
N LYS A 108 -10.36 -6.76 -15.90
CA LYS A 108 -10.98 -6.57 -14.59
C LYS A 108 -11.59 -7.87 -14.05
N ASP A 109 -12.33 -8.60 -14.87
CA ASP A 109 -12.99 -9.83 -14.44
C ASP A 109 -12.01 -10.98 -14.17
N LYS A 110 -10.94 -11.10 -14.96
CA LYS A 110 -9.91 -12.14 -14.81
C LYS A 110 -8.93 -11.87 -13.67
N SER A 111 -8.81 -10.62 -13.22
CA SER A 111 -7.89 -10.20 -12.16
C SER A 111 -8.61 -9.74 -10.88
N LYS A 112 -9.83 -10.21 -10.62
CA LYS A 112 -10.53 -9.98 -9.33
C LYS A 112 -9.72 -10.49 -8.14
N ASP A 113 -9.04 -11.62 -8.34
CA ASP A 113 -8.03 -12.16 -7.43
C ASP A 113 -6.65 -12.13 -8.10
N PHE A 114 -5.60 -12.44 -7.33
CA PHE A 114 -4.25 -12.48 -7.84
C PHE A 114 -4.11 -13.52 -8.96
N ILE A 115 -3.66 -13.06 -10.14
CA ILE A 115 -3.40 -13.88 -11.33
C ILE A 115 -1.97 -13.62 -11.82
N LYS A 116 -1.26 -14.65 -12.27
CA LYS A 116 0.09 -14.45 -12.84
C LYS A 116 0.02 -13.59 -14.10
N TYR A 117 1.04 -12.75 -14.31
CA TYR A 117 1.13 -11.92 -15.51
C TYR A 117 0.94 -12.73 -16.79
N ASN A 118 1.64 -13.86 -16.93
CA ASN A 118 1.58 -14.70 -18.13
C ASN A 118 0.19 -15.28 -18.37
N ASP A 119 -0.52 -15.70 -17.32
CA ASP A 119 -1.87 -16.23 -17.41
C ASP A 119 -2.86 -15.15 -17.83
N LEU A 120 -2.72 -13.94 -17.26
CA LEU A 120 -3.54 -12.79 -17.65
C LEU A 120 -3.28 -12.40 -19.11
N PHE A 121 -2.02 -12.41 -19.55
CA PHE A 121 -1.62 -12.08 -20.91
C PHE A 121 -2.19 -13.08 -21.93
N TYR A 122 -2.23 -14.38 -21.59
CA TYR A 122 -2.85 -15.42 -22.42
C TYR A 122 -4.36 -15.22 -22.65
N PHE A 123 -5.08 -14.55 -21.74
CA PHE A 123 -6.50 -14.23 -21.99
C PHE A 123 -6.70 -13.04 -22.92
N ILE A 124 -5.67 -12.22 -23.14
CA ILE A 124 -5.75 -10.98 -23.92
C ILE A 124 -5.40 -11.20 -25.40
N PHE A 125 -4.58 -12.21 -25.70
CA PHE A 125 -4.08 -12.55 -27.05
C PHE A 125 -4.34 -14.01 -27.39
#